data_AF-A0A132NZI7-F1
#
_entry.id   AF-A0A132NZI7-F1
#
_cell.length_a   1.000
_cell.length_b   1.000
_cell.length_c   1.000
_cell.angle_alpha   90.00
_cell.angle_beta   90.00
_cell.angle_gamma   90.00
#
_symmetry.space_group_name_H-M   'P 1'
#
loop_
_entity.id
_entity.type
_entity.pdbx_description
1 polymer ?
#
loop_
_entity_poly.entity_id
_entity_poly.type
_entity_poly.pdbx_seq_one_letter_code
_entity_poly.pdbx_strand_id
1 'polypeptide(L)'
;MNRMQWTNAIKTEIGYMRHCHGEELDFCEFFEAETAEVGASVATAMAQLLRDSSIQHRLKEFAVMIIRRSRAPAEVVVYACGLVNRINYQVRGSLNSRNIKRYFFSALMVSYDLVCQESPTLESWVIISKNKFTVQQILLFQQAFLSIISWNLLIERATFVFAVKHLMNSLARVRNPATEAVSRVAGTIMNSRFASACQSANISDYSSDTEASS
;
A
#
# COMPACT_ATOMS: atom_id res chain seq x y z
N MET A 1 18.76 -20.03 -15.54
CA MET A 1 18.44 -20.30 -14.11
C MET A 1 17.03 -20.86 -14.03
N ASN A 2 16.85 -22.04 -13.42
CA ASN A 2 15.57 -22.77 -13.36
C ASN A 2 14.61 -22.14 -12.32
N ARG A 3 13.29 -22.19 -12.53
CA ARG A 3 12.23 -21.76 -11.59
C ARG A 3 12.49 -22.20 -10.15
N MET A 4 12.99 -23.42 -9.95
CA MET A 4 13.34 -24.01 -8.65
C MET A 4 14.56 -23.34 -7.99
N GLN A 5 15.55 -22.91 -8.77
CA GLN A 5 16.72 -22.16 -8.28
C GLN A 5 16.33 -20.73 -7.89
N TRP A 6 15.38 -20.12 -8.63
CA TRP A 6 14.83 -18.80 -8.35
C TRP A 6 13.96 -18.79 -7.08
N THR A 7 13.07 -19.75 -6.90
CA THR A 7 12.26 -19.87 -5.68
C THR A 7 13.11 -20.16 -4.47
N ASN A 8 14.15 -20.98 -4.60
CA ASN A 8 15.09 -21.21 -3.49
C ASN A 8 15.87 -19.95 -3.14
N ALA A 9 16.38 -19.18 -4.10
CA ALA A 9 17.06 -17.92 -3.82
C ALA A 9 16.15 -16.90 -3.11
N ILE A 10 14.89 -16.77 -3.55
CA ILE A 10 13.91 -15.89 -2.91
C ILE A 10 13.53 -16.40 -1.52
N LYS A 11 13.34 -17.71 -1.32
CA LYS A 11 13.04 -18.30 -0.02
C LYS A 11 14.20 -18.18 0.96
N THR A 12 15.42 -18.36 0.47
CA THR A 12 16.64 -18.14 1.23
C THR A 12 16.75 -16.67 1.62
N GLU A 13 16.54 -15.73 0.70
CA GLU A 13 16.56 -14.30 1.00
C GLU A 13 15.44 -13.90 1.97
N ILE A 14 14.21 -14.43 1.83
CA ILE A 14 13.10 -14.18 2.76
C ILE A 14 13.38 -14.80 4.13
N GLY A 15 13.99 -15.99 4.18
CA GLY A 15 14.45 -16.63 5.41
C GLY A 15 15.53 -15.82 6.12
N TYR A 16 16.51 -15.28 5.38
CA TYR A 16 17.51 -14.34 5.89
C TYR A 16 16.87 -13.01 6.32
N MET A 17 15.85 -12.55 5.61
CA MET A 17 15.05 -11.38 5.99
C MET A 17 14.13 -11.65 7.19
N ARG A 18 14.03 -12.89 7.70
CA ARG A 18 13.33 -13.23 8.94
C ARG A 18 14.28 -13.29 10.15
N HIS A 19 15.55 -13.63 9.91
CA HIS A 19 16.58 -13.75 10.93
C HIS A 19 17.87 -13.03 10.49
N CYS A 20 17.98 -11.73 10.77
CA CYS A 20 19.21 -10.97 10.54
C CYS A 20 20.00 -10.83 11.85
N HIS A 21 21.19 -11.42 11.90
CA HIS A 21 22.23 -11.16 12.92
C HIS A 21 21.83 -11.30 14.41
N GLY A 22 20.88 -12.16 14.75
CA GLY A 22 20.49 -12.37 16.16
C GLY A 22 19.68 -11.21 16.77
N GLU A 23 19.34 -10.19 15.97
CA GLU A 23 18.29 -9.24 16.30
C GLU A 23 17.01 -9.69 15.58
N GLU A 24 16.02 -10.13 16.36
CA GLU A 24 14.67 -10.35 15.86
C GLU A 24 14.18 -9.03 15.27
N LEU A 25 13.83 -9.05 13.98
CA LEU A 25 13.29 -7.85 13.37
C LEU A 25 12.00 -7.49 14.10
N ASP A 26 11.87 -6.22 14.48
CA ASP A 26 10.74 -5.59 15.20
C ASP A 26 9.44 -5.54 14.37
N PHE A 27 9.14 -6.62 13.68
CA PHE A 27 8.04 -6.77 12.74
C PHE A 27 7.02 -7.79 13.21
N CYS A 28 7.30 -8.50 14.32
CA CYS A 28 6.41 -9.51 14.93
C CYS A 28 4.98 -8.99 15.08
N GLU A 29 4.82 -7.73 15.46
CA GLU A 29 3.52 -7.09 15.63
C GLU A 29 2.64 -7.14 14.35
N PHE A 30 3.24 -7.04 13.16
CA PHE A 30 2.50 -7.18 11.89
C PHE A 30 2.20 -8.65 11.57
N PHE A 31 3.12 -9.56 11.89
CA PHE A 31 2.92 -11.01 11.69
C PHE A 31 1.85 -11.59 12.64
N GLU A 32 1.63 -10.95 13.78
CA GLU A 32 0.63 -11.31 14.79
C GLU A 32 -0.70 -10.56 14.64
N ALA A 33 -0.76 -9.52 13.80
CA ALA A 33 -1.94 -8.69 13.62
C ALA A 33 -3.12 -9.47 13.03
N GLU A 34 -4.34 -9.09 13.42
CA GLU A 34 -5.54 -9.71 12.87
C GLU A 34 -5.67 -9.40 11.37
N THR A 35 -6.20 -10.34 10.59
CA THR A 35 -6.37 -10.15 9.14
C THR A 35 -7.15 -8.88 8.77
N ALA A 36 -8.09 -8.46 9.62
CA ALA A 36 -8.83 -7.22 9.44
C ALA A 36 -7.92 -5.98 9.52
N GLU A 37 -7.00 -5.97 10.49
CA GLU A 37 -6.01 -4.91 10.67
C GLU A 37 -4.98 -4.91 9.55
N VAL A 38 -4.48 -6.09 9.16
CA VAL A 38 -3.54 -6.26 8.04
C VAL A 38 -4.15 -5.73 6.75
N GLY A 39 -5.39 -6.12 6.42
CA GLY A 39 -6.06 -5.63 5.21
C GLY A 39 -6.34 -4.13 5.24
N ALA A 40 -6.63 -3.56 6.41
CA ALA A 40 -6.78 -2.11 6.59
C ALA A 40 -5.44 -1.37 6.44
N SER A 41 -4.35 -1.93 6.97
CA SER A 41 -2.99 -1.40 6.83
C SER A 41 -2.58 -1.38 5.35
N VAL A 42 -2.77 -2.48 4.62
CA VAL A 42 -2.51 -2.56 3.18
C VAL A 42 -3.28 -1.46 2.43
N ALA A 43 -4.58 -1.30 2.70
CA ALA A 43 -5.37 -0.28 2.03
C ALA A 43 -4.89 1.15 2.32
N THR A 44 -4.46 1.40 3.56
CA THR A 44 -3.90 2.68 3.99
C THR A 44 -2.56 2.95 3.30
N ALA A 45 -1.65 1.97 3.29
CA ALA A 45 -0.37 2.04 2.61
C ALA A 45 -0.53 2.32 1.11
N MET A 46 -1.44 1.64 0.42
CA MET A 46 -1.67 1.86 -1.00
C MET A 46 -2.32 3.21 -1.31
N ALA A 47 -3.21 3.70 -0.43
CA ALA A 47 -3.76 5.05 -0.53
C ALA A 47 -2.69 6.13 -0.36
N GLN A 48 -1.75 5.93 0.57
CA GLN A 48 -0.60 6.82 0.77
C GLN A 48 0.34 6.80 -0.45
N LEU A 49 0.64 5.62 -0.98
CA LEU A 49 1.47 5.45 -2.18
C LEU A 49 0.89 6.21 -3.37
N LEU A 50 -0.43 6.17 -3.55
CA LEU A 50 -1.14 6.85 -4.63
C LEU A 50 -1.49 8.32 -4.34
N ARG A 51 -1.30 8.77 -3.10
CA ARG A 51 -1.79 10.08 -2.62
C ARG A 51 -3.29 10.28 -2.88
N ASP A 52 -4.06 9.20 -2.77
CA ASP A 52 -5.51 9.18 -3.00
C ASP A 52 -6.21 8.44 -1.86
N SER A 53 -6.76 9.17 -0.89
CA SER A 53 -7.47 8.58 0.25
C SER A 53 -8.83 7.98 -0.14
N SER A 54 -9.41 8.35 -1.28
CA SER A 54 -10.74 7.90 -1.71
C SER A 54 -10.80 6.40 -2.02
N ILE A 55 -9.65 5.77 -2.25
CA ILE A 55 -9.57 4.33 -2.53
C ILE A 55 -9.56 3.47 -1.27
N GLN A 56 -9.21 4.06 -0.11
CA GLN A 56 -8.88 3.31 1.10
C GLN A 56 -10.04 2.41 1.53
N HIS A 57 -11.27 2.93 1.55
CA HIS A 57 -12.46 2.15 1.92
C HIS A 57 -12.68 0.95 0.99
N ARG A 58 -12.70 1.19 -0.33
CA ARG A 58 -12.93 0.15 -1.35
C ARG A 58 -11.82 -0.90 -1.37
N LEU A 59 -10.57 -0.48 -1.14
CA LEU A 59 -9.42 -1.36 -1.13
C LEU A 59 -9.35 -2.15 0.18
N LYS A 60 -9.74 -1.58 1.33
CA LYS A 60 -9.79 -2.26 2.63
C LYS A 60 -10.67 -3.50 2.58
N GLU A 61 -11.91 -3.35 2.13
CA GLU A 61 -12.84 -4.49 2.03
C GLU A 61 -12.29 -5.60 1.14
N PHE A 62 -11.68 -5.23 0.02
CA PHE A 62 -11.07 -6.18 -0.90
C PHE A 62 -9.84 -6.86 -0.30
N ALA A 63 -8.93 -6.10 0.31
CA ALA A 63 -7.70 -6.61 0.92
C ALA A 63 -8.01 -7.56 2.08
N VAL A 64 -8.90 -7.18 3.00
CA VAL A 64 -9.35 -8.05 4.10
C VAL A 64 -9.98 -9.33 3.54
N MET A 65 -10.85 -9.21 2.54
CA MET A 65 -11.52 -10.36 1.93
C MET A 65 -10.52 -11.33 1.31
N ILE A 66 -9.59 -10.82 0.50
CA ILE A 66 -8.66 -11.68 -0.26
C ILE A 66 -7.63 -12.34 0.66
N ILE A 67 -7.03 -11.58 1.59
CA ILE A 67 -6.02 -12.08 2.54
C ILE A 67 -6.62 -13.16 3.44
N ARG A 68 -7.84 -12.93 3.95
CA ARG A 68 -8.54 -13.90 4.81
C ARG A 68 -8.88 -15.18 4.07
N ARG A 69 -9.39 -15.09 2.83
CA ARG A 69 -9.85 -16.26 2.08
C ARG A 69 -8.69 -17.06 1.47
N SER A 70 -7.59 -16.40 1.11
CA SER A 70 -6.40 -17.10 0.66
C SER A 70 -5.58 -17.67 1.83
N ARG A 71 -5.81 -17.17 3.06
CA ARG A 71 -4.95 -17.44 4.23
C ARG A 71 -3.51 -17.00 3.96
N ALA A 72 -3.33 -15.78 3.47
CA ALA A 72 -2.01 -15.29 3.09
C ALA A 72 -1.11 -15.14 4.32
N PRO A 73 0.06 -15.79 4.34
CA PRO A 73 1.11 -15.47 5.29
C PRO A 73 1.49 -13.98 5.16
N ALA A 74 1.88 -13.36 6.26
CA ALA A 74 2.26 -11.95 6.24
C ALA A 74 3.46 -11.70 5.31
N GLU A 75 4.36 -12.67 5.13
CA GLU A 75 5.46 -12.61 4.16
C GLU A 75 4.94 -12.41 2.73
N VAL A 76 3.88 -13.13 2.36
CA VAL A 76 3.24 -13.00 1.05
C VAL A 76 2.63 -11.61 0.88
N VAL A 77 2.00 -11.07 1.93
CA VAL A 77 1.38 -9.73 1.90
C VAL A 77 2.45 -8.63 1.78
N VAL A 78 3.54 -8.73 2.55
CA VAL A 78 4.67 -7.80 2.49
C VAL A 78 5.32 -7.83 1.12
N TYR A 79 5.62 -9.02 0.60
CA TYR A 79 6.22 -9.19 -0.72
C TYR A 79 5.32 -8.59 -1.81
N ALA A 80 4.02 -8.85 -1.75
CA ALA A 80 3.05 -8.27 -2.68
C ALA A 80 3.06 -6.74 -2.63
N CYS A 81 3.11 -6.14 -1.43
CA CYS A 81 3.19 -4.70 -1.27
C CYS A 81 4.50 -4.14 -1.85
N GLY A 82 5.62 -4.83 -1.66
CA GLY A 82 6.90 -4.45 -2.27
C GLY A 82 6.87 -4.51 -3.80
N LEU A 83 6.24 -5.52 -4.39
CA LEU A 83 6.07 -5.60 -5.85
C LEU A 83 5.17 -4.49 -6.39
N VAL A 84 4.09 -4.12 -5.69
CA VAL A 84 3.23 -2.99 -6.09
C VAL A 84 3.99 -1.67 -5.97
N ASN A 85 4.76 -1.48 -4.90
CA ASN A 85 5.58 -0.29 -4.70
C ASN A 85 6.61 -0.12 -5.83
N ARG A 86 7.16 -1.23 -6.33
CA ARG A 86 8.08 -1.22 -7.48
C ARG A 86 7.46 -0.62 -8.75
N ILE A 87 6.16 -0.82 -9.00
CA ILE A 87 5.48 -0.18 -10.15
C ILE A 87 5.64 1.34 -10.08
N ASN A 88 5.49 1.93 -8.88
CA ASN A 88 5.58 3.37 -8.69
C ASN A 88 6.97 3.93 -9.05
N TYR A 89 8.03 3.14 -8.89
CA TYR A 89 9.40 3.54 -9.22
C TYR A 89 9.78 3.23 -10.66
N GLN A 90 9.39 2.06 -11.19
CA GLN A 90 9.79 1.62 -12.52
C GLN A 90 9.00 2.28 -13.64
N VAL A 91 7.69 2.48 -13.45
CA VAL A 91 6.82 3.03 -14.50
C VAL A 91 5.90 4.08 -13.88
N ARG A 92 6.44 5.30 -13.74
CA ARG A 92 5.70 6.44 -13.16
C ARG A 92 4.38 6.65 -13.90
N GLY A 93 3.30 6.82 -13.15
CA GLY A 93 1.95 7.02 -13.68
C GLY A 93 1.19 5.73 -14.06
N SER A 94 1.85 4.56 -14.06
CA SER A 94 1.16 3.28 -14.30
C SER A 94 0.32 2.85 -13.12
N LEU A 95 0.60 3.29 -11.90
CA LEU A 95 -0.23 3.00 -10.73
C LEU A 95 -1.27 4.10 -10.52
N ASN A 96 -2.55 3.74 -10.43
CA ASN A 96 -3.64 4.67 -10.15
C ASN A 96 -4.82 3.98 -9.44
N SER A 97 -5.81 4.77 -9.03
CA SER A 97 -7.00 4.29 -8.31
C SER A 97 -7.83 3.24 -9.06
N ARG A 98 -7.75 3.21 -10.41
CA ARG A 98 -8.51 2.26 -11.23
C ARG A 98 -7.87 0.87 -11.28
N ASN A 99 -6.54 0.79 -11.23
CA ASN A 99 -5.81 -0.47 -11.41
C ASN A 99 -5.18 -1.04 -10.13
N ILE A 100 -5.00 -0.25 -9.08
CA ILE A 100 -4.37 -0.67 -7.81
C ILE A 100 -4.94 -1.97 -7.24
N LYS A 101 -6.27 -2.14 -7.26
CA LYS A 101 -6.92 -3.36 -6.77
C LYS A 101 -6.48 -4.60 -7.56
N ARG A 102 -6.38 -4.48 -8.88
CA ARG A 102 -5.99 -5.58 -9.77
C ARG A 102 -4.50 -5.87 -9.62
N TYR A 103 -3.66 -4.85 -9.54
CA TYR A 103 -2.22 -5.04 -9.34
C TYR A 103 -1.88 -5.59 -7.96
N PHE A 104 -2.55 -5.14 -6.90
CA PHE A 104 -2.40 -5.76 -5.59
C PHE A 104 -2.82 -7.24 -5.61
N PHE A 105 -3.94 -7.55 -6.27
CA PHE A 105 -4.38 -8.95 -6.40
C PHE A 105 -3.38 -9.81 -7.18
N SER A 106 -2.88 -9.32 -8.32
CA SER A 106 -1.83 -9.98 -9.11
C SER A 106 -0.54 -10.16 -8.32
N ALA A 107 -0.08 -9.12 -7.63
CA ALA A 107 1.09 -9.17 -6.78
C ALA A 107 0.94 -10.20 -5.66
N LEU A 108 -0.25 -10.33 -5.07
CA LEU A 108 -0.53 -11.34 -4.04
C LEU A 108 -0.40 -12.76 -4.61
N MET A 109 -1.04 -13.05 -5.75
CA MET A 109 -0.94 -14.37 -6.40
C MET A 109 0.50 -14.72 -6.77
N VAL A 110 1.23 -13.78 -7.37
CA VAL A 110 2.65 -13.96 -7.71
C VAL A 110 3.49 -14.18 -6.44
N SER A 111 3.19 -13.47 -5.35
CA SER A 111 3.90 -13.64 -4.10
C SER A 111 3.65 -15.02 -3.49
N TYR A 112 2.46 -15.60 -3.62
CA TYR A 112 2.23 -17.01 -3.27
C TYR A 112 3.16 -17.95 -4.03
N ASP A 113 3.22 -17.80 -5.36
CA ASP A 113 4.05 -18.65 -6.22
C ASP A 113 5.55 -18.56 -5.89
N LEU A 114 5.99 -17.43 -5.34
CA LEU A 114 7.38 -17.18 -4.97
C LEU A 114 7.72 -17.65 -3.56
N VAL A 115 6.84 -17.38 -2.59
CA VAL A 115 7.11 -17.54 -1.16
C VAL A 115 6.65 -18.90 -0.65
N CYS A 116 5.49 -19.39 -1.09
CA CYS A 116 4.92 -20.64 -0.61
C CYS A 116 5.48 -21.85 -1.35
N GLN A 117 5.34 -23.05 -0.77
CA GLN A 117 5.63 -24.30 -1.49
C GLN A 117 4.46 -24.68 -2.39
N GLU A 118 3.25 -24.52 -1.88
CA GLU A 118 2.00 -24.75 -2.60
C GLU A 118 1.28 -23.42 -2.80
N SER A 119 0.72 -23.24 -4.00
CA SER A 119 -0.02 -22.03 -4.36
C SER A 119 -1.41 -22.41 -4.85
N PRO A 120 -2.44 -21.60 -4.56
CA PRO A 120 -3.80 -21.87 -5.05
C PRO A 120 -3.83 -21.89 -6.58
N THR A 121 -4.62 -22.80 -7.17
CA THR A 121 -4.84 -22.82 -8.61
C THR A 121 -5.63 -21.59 -9.09
N LEU A 122 -5.68 -21.34 -10.39
CA LEU A 122 -6.47 -20.23 -10.95
C LEU A 122 -7.96 -20.34 -10.59
N GLU A 123 -8.51 -21.55 -10.60
CA GLU A 123 -9.90 -21.83 -10.20
C GLU A 123 -10.10 -21.54 -8.71
N SER A 124 -9.10 -21.87 -7.89
CA SER A 124 -9.11 -21.53 -6.46
C SER A 124 -9.12 -20.02 -6.26
N TRP A 125 -8.34 -19.25 -7.05
CA TRP A 125 -8.33 -17.79 -7.00
C TRP A 125 -9.66 -17.16 -7.40
N VAL A 126 -10.40 -17.76 -8.32
CA VAL A 126 -11.79 -17.35 -8.64
C VAL A 126 -12.66 -17.47 -7.39
N ILE A 127 -12.63 -18.62 -6.70
CA ILE A 127 -13.40 -18.86 -5.47
C ILE A 127 -12.96 -17.92 -4.34
N ILE A 128 -11.64 -17.74 -4.16
CA ILE A 128 -11.07 -16.84 -3.16
C ILE A 128 -11.57 -15.41 -3.39
N SER A 129 -11.60 -14.94 -4.64
CA SER A 129 -12.11 -13.62 -5.01
C SER A 129 -13.63 -13.46 -4.91
N LYS A 130 -14.37 -14.48 -4.43
CA LYS A 130 -15.84 -14.58 -4.43
C LYS A 130 -16.43 -14.44 -5.84
N ASN A 131 -15.82 -15.11 -6.82
CA ASN A 131 -16.25 -15.08 -8.22
C ASN A 131 -16.30 -13.66 -8.82
N LYS A 132 -15.56 -12.70 -8.25
CA LYS A 132 -15.48 -11.32 -8.78
C LYS A 132 -14.73 -11.27 -10.11
N PHE A 133 -13.86 -12.24 -10.36
CA PHE A 133 -13.06 -12.35 -11.57
C PHE A 133 -13.17 -13.75 -12.16
N THR A 134 -13.19 -13.84 -13.49
CA THR A 134 -13.08 -15.12 -14.21
C THR A 134 -11.63 -15.54 -14.34
N VAL A 135 -11.36 -16.82 -14.65
CA VAL A 135 -9.99 -17.33 -14.91
C VAL A 135 -9.28 -16.50 -15.97
N GLN A 136 -9.95 -16.16 -17.06
CA GLN A 136 -9.38 -15.34 -18.14
C GLN A 136 -8.99 -13.94 -17.66
N GLN A 137 -9.83 -13.30 -16.82
CA GLN A 137 -9.50 -11.99 -16.25
C GLN A 137 -8.30 -12.07 -15.30
N ILE A 138 -8.22 -13.11 -14.48
CA ILE A 138 -7.10 -13.35 -13.57
C ILE A 138 -5.79 -13.47 -14.36
N LEU A 139 -5.79 -14.28 -15.41
CA LEU A 139 -4.63 -14.44 -16.31
C LEU A 139 -4.22 -13.11 -16.93
N LEU A 140 -5.17 -12.35 -17.48
CA LEU A 140 -4.88 -11.04 -18.07
C LEU A 140 -4.30 -10.06 -17.04
N PHE A 141 -4.78 -10.08 -15.80
CA PHE A 141 -4.24 -9.23 -14.75
C PHE A 141 -2.82 -9.62 -14.37
N GLN A 142 -2.54 -10.92 -14.19
CA GLN A 142 -1.18 -11.41 -13.92
C GLN A 142 -0.23 -11.05 -15.05
N GLN A 143 -0.61 -11.30 -16.30
CA GLN A 143 0.23 -11.01 -17.46
C GLN A 143 0.52 -9.51 -17.61
N ALA A 144 -0.51 -8.67 -17.45
CA ALA A 144 -0.34 -7.22 -17.48
C ALA A 144 0.57 -6.73 -16.33
N PHE A 145 0.39 -7.26 -15.12
CA PHE A 145 1.22 -6.91 -13.97
C PHE A 145 2.68 -7.31 -14.17
N LEU A 146 2.94 -8.56 -14.59
CA LEU A 146 4.29 -9.07 -14.84
C LEU A 146 4.99 -8.30 -15.95
N SER A 147 4.26 -7.91 -17.00
CA SER A 147 4.77 -7.05 -18.07
C SER A 147 5.19 -5.67 -17.54
N ILE A 148 4.36 -5.04 -16.69
CA ILE A 148 4.66 -3.72 -16.11
C ILE A 148 5.94 -3.73 -15.28
N ILE A 149 6.14 -4.77 -14.46
CA ILE A 149 7.37 -4.90 -13.65
C ILE A 149 8.53 -5.53 -14.44
N SER A 150 8.37 -5.73 -15.75
CA SER A 150 9.37 -6.36 -16.63
C SER A 150 9.90 -7.70 -16.10
N TRP A 151 9.01 -8.50 -15.50
CA TRP A 151 9.35 -9.76 -14.84
C TRP A 151 10.41 -9.65 -13.74
N ASN A 152 10.68 -8.43 -13.24
CA ASN A 152 11.58 -8.22 -12.13
C ASN A 152 10.86 -8.58 -10.82
N LEU A 153 10.91 -9.87 -10.50
CA LEU A 153 10.24 -10.46 -9.35
C LEU A 153 11.08 -10.43 -8.07
N LEU A 154 12.39 -10.22 -8.17
CA LEU A 154 13.29 -10.20 -7.03
C LEU A 154 13.19 -8.86 -6.30
N ILE A 155 12.67 -8.86 -5.07
CA ILE A 155 12.66 -7.69 -4.21
C ILE A 155 13.98 -7.63 -3.44
N GLU A 156 14.72 -6.54 -3.62
CA GLU A 156 15.91 -6.26 -2.82
C GLU A 156 15.54 -6.01 -1.36
N ARG A 157 16.42 -6.39 -0.43
CA ARG A 157 16.22 -6.20 1.02
C ARG A 157 15.75 -4.79 1.38
N ALA A 158 16.34 -3.75 0.80
CA ALA A 158 15.94 -2.36 1.05
C ALA A 158 14.46 -2.11 0.70
N THR A 159 13.98 -2.67 -0.41
CA THR A 159 12.58 -2.53 -0.83
C THR A 159 11.64 -3.34 0.07
N PHE A 160 12.08 -4.52 0.52
CA PHE A 160 11.31 -5.34 1.46
C PHE A 160 11.17 -4.64 2.82
N VAL A 161 12.27 -4.15 3.39
CA VAL A 161 12.29 -3.39 4.65
C VAL A 161 11.42 -2.14 4.55
N PHE A 162 11.49 -1.42 3.42
CA PHE A 162 10.59 -0.29 3.16
C PHE A 162 9.12 -0.72 3.20
N ALA A 163 8.76 -1.81 2.51
CA ALA A 163 7.38 -2.31 2.49
C ALA A 163 6.88 -2.67 3.89
N VAL A 164 7.71 -3.34 4.71
CA VAL A 164 7.38 -3.65 6.11
C VAL A 164 7.17 -2.38 6.92
N LYS A 165 8.13 -1.44 6.91
CA LYS A 165 8.00 -0.17 7.65
C LYS A 165 6.76 0.62 7.24
N HIS A 166 6.46 0.64 5.95
CA HIS A 166 5.29 1.32 5.42
C HIS A 166 3.97 0.67 5.89
N LEU A 167 3.92 -0.66 5.94
CA LEU A 167 2.78 -1.41 6.47
C LEU A 167 2.64 -1.27 7.98
N MET A 168 3.73 -1.28 8.75
CA MET A 168 3.68 -1.06 10.20
C MET A 168 3.23 0.35 10.56
N ASN A 169 3.77 1.37 9.89
CA ASN A 169 3.32 2.75 10.07
C ASN A 169 1.83 2.90 9.71
N SER A 170 1.36 2.16 8.72
CA SER A 170 -0.06 2.12 8.35
C SER A 170 -0.91 1.37 9.38
N LEU A 171 -0.38 0.28 9.95
CA LEU A 171 -1.03 -0.50 11.01
C LEU A 171 -1.20 0.33 12.29
N ALA A 172 -0.15 1.04 12.70
CA ALA A 172 -0.21 1.93 13.86
C ALA A 172 -1.30 3.01 13.71
N ARG A 173 -1.51 3.54 12.50
CA ARG A 173 -2.61 4.49 12.20
C ARG A 173 -3.98 3.84 12.24
N VAL A 174 -4.09 2.57 11.81
CA VAL A 174 -5.34 1.81 11.89
C VAL A 174 -5.73 1.55 13.34
N ARG A 175 -4.77 1.20 14.20
CA ARG A 175 -4.98 0.98 15.64
C ARG A 175 -5.27 2.27 16.40
N ASN A 176 -4.61 3.37 16.02
CA ASN A 176 -4.75 4.68 16.65
C ASN A 176 -5.30 5.74 15.66
N PRO A 177 -6.59 5.73 15.34
CA PRO A 177 -7.19 6.70 14.42
C PRO A 177 -7.25 8.12 14.99
N ALA A 178 -7.19 8.27 16.32
CA ALA A 178 -7.34 9.54 17.03
C ALA A 178 -6.22 10.57 16.72
N THR A 179 -5.00 10.10 16.43
CA THR A 179 -3.83 10.97 16.18
C THR A 179 -3.95 11.75 14.86
N GLU A 180 -4.67 11.23 13.87
CA GLU A 180 -4.92 11.94 12.60
C GLU A 180 -6.07 12.93 12.68
N ALA A 181 -7.11 12.66 13.48
CA ALA A 181 -8.20 13.60 13.67
C ALA A 181 -7.68 14.91 14.30
N VAL A 182 -6.82 14.79 15.31
CA VAL A 182 -6.16 15.95 15.95
C VAL A 182 -5.23 16.68 14.99
N SER A 183 -4.44 15.96 14.19
CA SER A 183 -3.52 16.58 13.21
C SER A 183 -4.26 17.29 12.05
N ARG A 184 -5.34 16.70 11.53
CA ARG A 184 -6.18 17.33 10.49
C ARG A 184 -6.98 18.52 11.03
N VAL A 185 -7.51 18.43 12.24
CA VAL A 185 -8.20 19.54 12.92
C VAL A 185 -7.20 20.67 13.21
N ALA A 186 -6.02 20.36 13.72
CA ALA A 186 -4.96 21.36 13.97
C ALA A 186 -4.49 22.04 12.67
N GLY A 187 -4.29 21.29 11.58
CA GLY A 187 -3.95 21.85 10.26
C GLY A 187 -5.06 22.71 9.66
N THR A 188 -6.32 22.33 9.86
CA THR A 188 -7.49 23.12 9.42
C THR A 188 -7.63 24.41 10.22
N ILE A 189 -7.39 24.37 11.54
CA ILE A 189 -7.39 25.54 12.42
C ILE A 189 -6.23 26.48 12.09
N MET A 190 -5.04 25.98 11.78
CA MET A 190 -3.92 26.81 11.37
C MET A 190 -4.18 27.49 10.02
N ASN A 191 -4.72 26.77 9.03
CA ASN A 191 -5.05 27.35 7.74
C ASN A 191 -6.19 28.39 7.82
N SER A 192 -7.20 28.18 8.67
CA SER A 192 -8.27 29.16 8.86
C SER A 192 -7.80 30.41 9.60
N ARG A 193 -6.88 30.28 10.56
CA ARG A 193 -6.22 31.42 11.22
C ARG A 193 -5.33 32.20 10.27
N PHE A 194 -4.58 31.53 9.40
CA PHE A 194 -3.75 32.20 8.39
C PHE A 194 -4.62 32.93 7.35
N ALA A 195 -5.70 32.31 6.86
CA ALA A 195 -6.64 32.95 5.94
C ALA A 195 -7.34 34.17 6.56
N SER A 196 -7.70 34.09 7.85
CA SER A 196 -8.27 35.20 8.60
C SER A 196 -7.28 36.35 8.81
N ALA A 197 -6.00 36.03 9.10
CA ALA A 197 -4.92 37.02 9.20
C ALA A 197 -4.66 37.75 7.85
N CYS A 198 -4.71 37.03 6.73
CA CYS A 198 -4.59 37.64 5.40
C CYS A 198 -5.80 38.53 5.03
N GLN A 199 -7.01 38.19 5.49
CA GLN A 199 -8.20 39.04 5.28
C GLN A 199 -8.18 40.31 6.14
N SER A 200 -7.66 40.23 7.36
CA SER A 200 -7.53 41.39 8.25
C SER A 200 -6.38 42.34 7.84
N ALA A 201 -5.35 41.83 7.16
CA ALA A 201 -4.30 42.66 6.56
C ALA A 201 -4.74 43.43 5.31
N ASN A 202 -5.82 43.01 4.64
CA ASN A 202 -6.35 43.67 3.43
C ASN A 202 -7.36 44.81 3.71
N ILE A 203 -7.62 45.14 4.97
CA ILE A 203 -8.60 46.18 5.36
C ILE A 203 -7.93 47.50 5.80
N SER A 204 -6.59 47.58 5.89
CA SER A 204 -5.91 48.78 6.39
C SER A 204 -5.32 49.75 5.36
N ASP A 205 -5.37 49.47 4.05
CA ASP A 205 -4.69 50.30 3.03
C ASP A 205 -5.64 51.02 2.06
N TYR A 206 -6.72 51.63 2.55
CA TYR A 206 -7.46 52.65 1.80
C TYR A 206 -8.04 53.72 2.73
N SER A 207 -7.18 54.62 3.21
CA SER A 207 -7.60 55.95 3.64
C SER A 207 -6.47 56.94 3.40
N SER A 208 -6.44 57.50 2.19
CA SER A 208 -5.80 58.79 1.92
C SER A 208 -6.56 59.50 0.82
N ASP A 209 -6.94 60.74 1.16
CA ASP A 209 -7.15 61.87 0.26
C ASP A 209 -8.54 62.06 -0.35
N THR A 210 -9.37 62.78 0.42
CA THR A 210 -10.26 63.79 -0.17
C THR A 210 -10.34 65.03 0.72
N GLU A 211 -10.32 66.17 0.02
CA GLU A 211 -10.69 67.55 0.42
C GLU A 211 -9.56 68.48 0.90
N ALA A 212 -9.47 69.73 0.44
CA ALA A 212 -10.03 70.43 -0.72
C ALA A 212 -9.33 71.80 -0.79
N SER A 213 -9.11 72.29 -2.01
CA SER A 213 -8.78 73.68 -2.29
C SER A 213 -9.97 74.59 -2.00
N SER A 214 -9.76 75.70 -1.28
CA SER A 214 -10.34 77.04 -1.50
C SER A 214 -9.72 78.03 -0.51
#